data_AF-A0AA46P5R2-F1
#
_entry.id   AF-A0AA46P5R2-F1
#
_cell.length_a   1.000
_cell.length_b   1.000
_cell.length_c   1.000
_cell.angle_alpha   90.00
_cell.angle_beta   90.00
_cell.angle_gamma   90.00
#
_symmetry.space_group_name_H-M   'P 1'
#
loop_
_entity.id
_entity.type
_entity.pdbx_description
1 polymer ?
#
loop_
_entity_poly.entity_id
_entity_poly.type
_entity_poly.pdbx_seq_one_letter_code
_entity_poly.pdbx_strand_id
1 'polypeptide(L)'
;MEENKKQQKDENTEEETELSIPKYSKGKLFFCYFVALVWVSIIVFGLTTALSGILTLIGNTVSVPKIIAIVATIYFFFRLTLSLGNHWRTSDSEIGTAVTNFPNPFYDPNFQPGPLLLQRQYNTLYSEYRRQSILLKNSKKYVRELEEILSAFESKLRVLLRHNDNSNRLIRSLNFLYQTKDIEFVPKMLRNILAECVTVLEKDQSDKSISLFQVRDDKLIIIESVRINAESIVKRTFEKGQGFAGYIWEKEKPEIVNEIDPEDNRFNDFKLPATPIGSILGFPLKVDGLFLGVLCLQSEEENGFNTADLRTIEYYSRLCTMVLLYDKMKYEGHKEGA
;
A
#
# COMPACT_ATOMS: atom_id res chain seq x y z
N MET A 1 -12.11 11.44 2.65
CA MET A 1 -11.48 11.77 3.95
C MET A 1 -12.34 11.37 5.16
N GLU A 2 -13.65 11.12 4.97
CA GLU A 2 -14.55 10.63 6.04
C GLU A 2 -14.57 9.10 6.21
N GLU A 3 -14.27 8.31 5.18
CA GLU A 3 -14.21 6.84 5.30
C GLU A 3 -13.00 6.34 6.10
N ASN A 4 -11.84 7.00 5.96
CA ASN A 4 -10.66 6.70 6.80
C ASN A 4 -10.88 7.05 8.28
N LYS A 5 -11.76 8.02 8.59
CA LYS A 5 -12.15 8.33 9.98
C LYS A 5 -13.17 7.33 10.54
N LYS A 6 -13.92 6.60 9.70
CA LYS A 6 -14.81 5.52 10.14
C LYS A 6 -14.02 4.24 10.43
N GLN A 7 -13.11 3.83 9.54
CA GLN A 7 -12.26 2.64 9.79
C GLN A 7 -11.33 2.80 11.01
N GLN A 8 -10.82 4.00 11.25
CA GLN A 8 -9.99 4.29 12.43
C GLN A 8 -10.80 4.44 13.73
N LYS A 9 -12.12 4.60 13.64
CA LYS A 9 -13.05 4.67 14.78
C LYS A 9 -13.63 3.29 15.09
N ASP A 10 -13.80 2.44 14.09
CA ASP A 10 -14.20 1.04 14.27
C ASP A 10 -13.04 0.18 14.83
N GLU A 11 -11.77 0.44 14.47
CA GLU A 11 -10.61 -0.25 15.08
C GLU A 11 -10.38 0.09 16.57
N ASN A 12 -10.89 1.22 17.05
CA ASN A 12 -10.73 1.66 18.46
C ASN A 12 -11.91 1.27 19.37
N THR A 13 -12.93 0.57 18.86
CA THR A 13 -14.16 0.27 19.62
C THR A 13 -14.33 -1.22 19.98
N GLU A 14 -13.42 -2.11 19.56
CA GLU A 14 -13.52 -3.55 19.83
C GLU A 14 -12.66 -4.08 21.00
N GLU A 15 -11.82 -3.25 21.63
CA GLU A 15 -11.06 -3.65 22.82
C GLU A 15 -11.68 -3.06 24.09
N GLU A 16 -12.73 -3.71 24.59
CA GLU A 16 -13.08 -3.81 26.02
C GLU A 16 -14.39 -4.61 26.16
N THR A 17 -14.41 -5.85 25.66
CA THR A 17 -15.37 -6.81 26.22
C THR A 17 -14.88 -7.14 27.62
N GLU A 18 -15.37 -6.39 28.60
CA GLU A 18 -15.21 -6.69 30.02
C GLU A 18 -15.48 -8.18 30.23
N LEU A 19 -14.43 -8.94 30.57
CA LEU A 19 -14.55 -10.29 31.08
C LEU A 19 -15.55 -10.25 32.23
N SER A 20 -16.76 -10.77 32.00
CA SER A 20 -17.84 -10.83 32.98
C SER A 20 -17.48 -11.87 34.04
N ILE A 21 -16.61 -11.46 34.97
CA ILE A 21 -16.26 -12.27 36.14
C ILE A 21 -17.56 -12.45 36.95
N PRO A 22 -18.02 -13.68 37.22
CA PRO A 22 -19.25 -13.91 37.97
C PRO A 22 -19.12 -13.28 39.36
N LYS A 23 -19.93 -12.26 39.64
CA LYS A 23 -19.98 -11.59 40.95
C LYS A 23 -20.60 -12.56 41.97
N TYR A 24 -19.76 -13.20 42.78
CA TYR A 24 -20.23 -14.03 43.89
C TYR A 24 -21.04 -13.19 44.89
N SER A 25 -22.19 -13.71 45.32
CA SER A 25 -22.99 -13.06 46.37
C SER A 25 -22.19 -12.93 47.66
N LYS A 26 -22.15 -11.72 48.25
CA LYS A 26 -21.40 -11.40 49.47
C LYS A 26 -21.69 -12.37 50.62
N GLY A 27 -22.91 -12.91 50.70
CA GLY A 27 -23.31 -13.90 51.70
C GLY A 27 -22.64 -15.27 51.51
N LYS A 28 -22.49 -15.74 50.27
CA LYS A 28 -21.78 -17.01 49.98
C LYS A 28 -20.29 -16.88 50.27
N LEU A 29 -19.71 -15.72 49.97
CA LEU A 29 -18.32 -15.41 50.27
C LEU A 29 -18.05 -15.44 51.78
N PHE A 30 -18.90 -14.76 52.56
CA PHE A 30 -18.80 -14.74 54.02
C PHE A 30 -18.94 -16.15 54.63
N PHE A 31 -19.92 -16.91 54.19
CA PHE A 31 -20.12 -18.29 54.65
C PHE A 31 -18.92 -19.20 54.33
N CYS A 32 -18.32 -19.05 53.13
CA CYS A 32 -17.12 -19.79 52.74
C CYS A 32 -15.94 -19.49 53.68
N TYR A 33 -15.68 -18.21 53.95
CA TYR A 33 -14.60 -17.82 54.86
C TYR A 33 -14.87 -18.25 56.31
N PHE A 34 -16.11 -18.21 56.77
CA PHE A 34 -16.50 -18.68 58.10
C PHE A 34 -16.26 -20.19 58.26
N VAL A 35 -16.73 -21.00 57.31
CA VAL A 35 -16.52 -22.45 57.32
C VAL A 35 -15.03 -22.78 57.23
N ALA A 36 -14.27 -22.07 56.39
CA ALA A 36 -12.83 -22.24 56.30
C ALA A 36 -12.13 -21.92 57.63
N LEU A 37 -12.53 -20.85 58.33
CA LEU A 37 -11.97 -20.47 59.63
C LEU A 37 -12.22 -21.55 60.70
N VAL A 38 -13.43 -22.11 60.74
CA VAL A 38 -13.77 -23.20 61.68
C VAL A 38 -12.90 -24.43 61.41
N TRP A 39 -12.77 -24.85 60.14
CA TRP A 39 -11.94 -26.00 59.78
C TRP A 39 -10.46 -25.79 60.08
N VAL A 40 -9.91 -24.61 59.76
CA VAL A 40 -8.53 -24.27 60.08
C VAL A 40 -8.30 -24.30 61.59
N SER A 41 -9.25 -23.78 62.38
CA SER A 41 -9.15 -23.80 63.85
C SER A 41 -9.13 -25.22 64.40
N ILE A 42 -9.97 -26.12 63.87
CA ILE A 42 -9.98 -27.54 64.24
C ILE A 42 -8.65 -28.21 63.89
N ILE A 43 -8.12 -27.98 62.68
CA ILE A 43 -6.85 -28.56 62.22
C ILE A 43 -5.68 -28.07 63.07
N VAL A 44 -5.60 -26.76 63.32
CA VAL A 44 -4.53 -26.17 64.15
C VAL A 44 -4.59 -26.72 65.57
N PHE A 45 -5.78 -26.81 66.18
CA PHE A 45 -5.91 -27.36 67.54
C PHE A 45 -5.59 -28.87 67.60
N GLY A 46 -6.03 -29.63 66.59
CA GLY A 46 -5.73 -31.07 66.50
C GLY A 46 -4.24 -31.36 66.30
N LEU A 47 -3.56 -30.60 65.43
CA LEU A 47 -2.13 -30.78 65.18
C LEU A 47 -1.28 -30.31 66.37
N THR A 48 -1.66 -29.20 67.02
CA THR A 48 -0.91 -28.66 68.16
C THR A 48 -1.04 -29.52 69.41
N THR A 49 -2.18 -30.18 69.61
CA THR A 49 -2.35 -31.18 70.69
C THR A 49 -1.51 -32.44 70.42
N ALA A 50 -1.47 -32.94 69.18
CA ALA A 50 -0.61 -34.05 68.79
C ALA A 50 0.89 -33.72 68.98
N LEU A 51 1.33 -32.53 68.55
CA LEU A 51 2.70 -32.04 68.73
C LEU A 51 3.09 -31.88 70.21
N SER A 52 2.18 -31.37 71.06
CA SER A 52 2.40 -31.27 72.50
C SER A 52 2.60 -32.65 73.13
N GLY A 53 1.78 -33.64 72.76
CA GLY A 53 1.91 -35.02 73.24
C GLY A 53 3.25 -35.67 72.86
N ILE A 54 3.72 -35.45 71.62
CA ILE A 54 5.02 -35.97 71.16
C ILE A 54 6.19 -35.29 71.89
N LEU A 55 6.11 -33.96 72.12
CA LEU A 55 7.16 -33.24 72.84
C LEU A 55 7.25 -33.66 74.32
N THR A 56 6.12 -33.97 74.96
CA THR A 56 6.12 -34.49 76.33
C THR A 56 6.82 -35.84 76.47
N LEU A 57 6.79 -36.66 75.41
CA LEU A 57 7.49 -37.95 75.32
C LEU A 57 9.02 -37.80 75.26
N ILE A 58 9.53 -36.63 74.84
CA ILE A 58 10.96 -36.30 74.72
C ILE A 58 11.48 -35.55 75.98
N GLY A 59 10.66 -35.46 77.03
CA GLY A 59 11.06 -34.90 78.32
C GLY A 59 10.85 -33.38 78.48
N ASN A 60 10.23 -32.72 77.49
CA ASN A 60 9.91 -31.29 77.55
C ASN A 60 8.39 -31.06 77.70
N THR A 61 7.97 -30.46 78.81
CA THR A 61 6.56 -30.13 79.07
C THR A 61 6.19 -28.77 78.47
N VAL A 62 5.92 -28.75 77.16
CA VAL A 62 5.48 -27.53 76.47
C VAL A 62 3.95 -27.50 76.39
N SER A 63 3.35 -26.43 76.93
CA SER A 63 1.90 -26.23 76.88
C SER A 63 1.41 -25.88 75.48
N VAL A 64 0.27 -26.46 75.07
CA VAL A 64 -0.44 -26.19 73.80
C VAL A 64 -0.52 -24.70 73.43
N PRO A 65 -0.89 -23.76 74.34
CA PRO A 65 -0.92 -22.34 74.00
C PRO A 65 0.45 -21.75 73.62
N LYS A 66 1.57 -22.27 74.15
CA LYS A 66 2.91 -21.82 73.76
C LYS A 66 3.27 -22.26 72.33
N ILE A 67 2.88 -23.47 71.93
CA ILE A 67 3.11 -23.98 70.57
C ILE A 67 2.28 -23.17 69.57
N ILE A 68 1.01 -22.92 69.87
CA ILE A 68 0.14 -22.05 69.06
C ILE A 68 0.75 -20.66 68.93
N ALA A 69 1.23 -20.08 70.04
CA ALA A 69 1.88 -18.78 70.02
C ALA A 69 3.11 -18.77 69.11
N ILE A 70 4.01 -19.75 69.21
CA ILE A 70 5.21 -19.85 68.35
C ILE A 70 4.84 -19.94 66.86
N VAL A 71 3.90 -20.84 66.51
CA VAL A 71 3.46 -21.02 65.12
C VAL A 71 2.77 -19.76 64.59
N ALA A 72 1.91 -19.14 65.40
CA ALA A 72 1.24 -17.89 65.06
C ALA A 72 2.25 -16.74 64.89
N THR A 73 3.27 -16.66 65.74
CA THR A 73 4.35 -15.68 65.63
C THR A 73 5.15 -15.88 64.35
N ILE A 74 5.55 -17.12 64.01
CA ILE A 74 6.27 -17.42 62.76
C ILE A 74 5.42 -17.05 61.54
N TYR A 75 4.14 -17.43 61.54
CA TYR A 75 3.21 -17.09 60.45
C TYR A 75 2.97 -15.58 60.34
N PHE A 76 2.84 -14.90 61.48
CA PHE A 76 2.70 -13.45 61.53
C PHE A 76 3.93 -12.75 60.93
N PHE A 77 5.15 -13.17 61.34
CA PHE A 77 6.37 -12.64 60.74
C PHE A 77 6.43 -12.90 59.24
N PHE A 78 6.13 -14.12 58.78
CA PHE A 78 6.10 -14.44 57.35
C PHE A 78 5.11 -13.57 56.55
N ARG A 79 3.89 -13.40 57.06
CA ARG A 79 2.86 -12.54 56.43
C ARG A 79 3.23 -11.07 56.47
N LEU A 80 3.83 -10.61 57.56
CA LEU A 80 4.30 -9.23 57.71
C LEU A 80 5.45 -8.95 56.74
N THR A 81 6.40 -9.87 56.58
CA THR A 81 7.48 -9.77 55.58
C THR A 81 6.92 -9.71 54.16
N LEU A 82 5.94 -10.56 53.80
CA LEU A 82 5.27 -10.49 52.49
C LEU A 82 4.50 -9.19 52.29
N SER A 83 3.81 -8.71 53.32
CA SER A 83 3.05 -7.45 53.27
C SER A 83 3.95 -6.24 53.09
N LEU A 84 5.05 -6.17 53.86
CA LEU A 84 6.06 -5.12 53.71
C LEU A 84 6.72 -5.19 52.33
N GLY A 85 7.11 -6.38 51.88
CA GLY A 85 7.72 -6.57 50.56
C GLY A 85 6.80 -6.15 49.42
N ASN A 86 5.50 -6.49 49.51
CA ASN A 86 4.52 -6.02 48.54
C ASN A 86 4.33 -4.50 48.60
N HIS A 87 4.25 -3.93 49.81
CA HIS A 87 4.10 -2.49 50.00
C HIS A 87 5.27 -1.72 49.37
N TRP A 88 6.51 -2.11 49.67
CA TRP A 88 7.71 -1.52 49.09
C TRP A 88 7.75 -1.63 47.57
N ARG A 89 7.25 -2.72 46.98
CA ARG A 89 7.18 -2.84 45.51
C ARG A 89 6.12 -1.95 44.86
N THR A 90 5.06 -1.61 45.59
CA THR A 90 3.96 -0.77 45.10
C THR A 90 4.12 0.73 45.40
N SER A 91 4.94 1.11 46.38
CA SER A 91 5.08 2.50 46.83
C SER A 91 6.28 3.18 46.17
N ASP A 92 6.05 4.27 45.44
CA ASP A 92 7.11 5.11 44.86
C ASP A 92 7.85 5.97 45.93
N SER A 93 7.39 5.92 47.18
CA SER A 93 7.97 6.66 48.29
C SER A 93 9.28 6.04 48.79
N GLU A 94 10.18 6.90 49.29
CA GLU A 94 11.41 6.54 49.99
C GLU A 94 11.14 5.52 51.12
N ILE A 95 12.02 4.54 51.28
CA ILE A 95 11.97 3.58 52.38
C ILE A 95 12.65 4.23 53.58
N GLY A 96 11.87 4.48 54.63
CA GLY A 96 12.39 5.18 55.80
C GLY A 96 11.47 5.21 56.99
N THR A 97 12.05 5.48 58.15
CA THR A 97 11.32 6.09 59.27
C THR A 97 11.49 7.60 59.16
N ALA A 98 10.72 8.39 59.92
CA ALA A 98 10.72 9.86 59.86
C ALA A 98 12.10 10.56 60.01
N VAL A 99 13.17 9.82 60.29
CA VAL A 99 14.54 10.29 60.51
C VAL A 99 15.54 9.79 59.45
N THR A 100 15.23 8.76 58.66
CA THR A 100 16.15 8.18 57.65
C THR A 100 15.40 7.84 56.37
N ASN A 101 15.54 8.65 55.33
CA ASN A 101 14.93 8.40 54.03
C ASN A 101 15.95 7.83 53.04
N PHE A 102 15.72 6.59 52.60
CA PHE A 102 16.49 5.99 51.51
C PHE A 102 15.62 5.89 50.25
N PRO A 103 16.18 6.15 49.05
CA PRO A 103 15.44 5.93 47.81
C PRO A 103 15.03 4.45 47.73
N ASN A 104 13.79 4.18 47.33
CA ASN A 104 13.25 2.83 47.27
C ASN A 104 13.78 2.10 46.02
N PRO A 105 14.71 1.13 46.14
CA PRO A 105 15.26 0.42 44.98
C PRO A 105 14.34 -0.71 44.51
N PHE A 106 13.24 -0.99 45.22
CA PHE A 106 12.34 -2.12 44.99
C PHE A 106 11.02 -1.72 44.35
N TYR A 107 10.77 -0.42 44.14
CA TYR A 107 9.56 0.05 43.47
C TYR A 107 9.48 -0.49 42.04
N ASP A 108 8.36 -1.13 41.73
CA ASP A 108 8.06 -1.71 40.42
C ASP A 108 6.66 -1.23 40.00
N PRO A 109 6.57 -0.21 39.12
CA PRO A 109 5.28 0.39 38.75
C PRO A 109 4.31 -0.59 38.06
N ASN A 110 4.81 -1.75 37.59
CA ASN A 110 4.01 -2.79 36.96
C ASN A 110 3.65 -3.93 37.92
N PHE A 111 4.08 -3.89 39.18
CA PHE A 111 3.80 -4.94 40.16
C PHE A 111 2.37 -4.83 40.70
N GLN A 112 1.51 -5.79 40.34
CA GLN A 112 0.20 -5.94 40.98
C GLN A 112 0.22 -7.06 42.03
N PRO A 113 -0.16 -6.79 43.29
CA PRO A 113 -0.18 -7.82 44.33
C PRO A 113 -1.24 -8.88 44.01
N GLY A 114 -0.80 -10.14 43.88
CA GLY A 114 -1.70 -11.25 43.56
C GLY A 114 -1.08 -12.61 43.84
N PRO A 115 -1.86 -13.70 43.77
CA PRO A 115 -1.32 -15.06 43.87
C PRO A 115 -0.27 -15.30 42.78
N LEU A 116 0.89 -15.85 43.15
CA LEU A 116 2.01 -16.12 42.21
C LEU A 116 1.59 -16.91 40.97
N LEU A 117 0.63 -17.83 41.12
CA LEU A 117 0.09 -18.62 40.00
C LEU A 117 -0.66 -17.75 38.98
N LEU A 118 -1.42 -16.76 39.47
CA LEU A 118 -2.21 -15.87 38.62
C LEU A 118 -1.30 -14.96 37.78
N GLN A 119 -0.25 -14.42 38.40
CA GLN A 119 0.75 -13.60 37.70
C GLN A 119 1.46 -14.39 36.60
N ARG A 120 1.81 -15.67 36.85
CA ARG A 120 2.41 -16.53 35.82
C ARG A 120 1.47 -16.78 34.65
N GLN A 121 0.21 -17.12 34.92
CA GLN A 121 -0.80 -17.34 33.87
C GLN A 121 -1.04 -16.07 33.05
N TYR A 122 -1.15 -14.92 33.73
CA TYR A 122 -1.30 -13.62 33.08
C TYR A 122 -0.12 -13.33 32.15
N ASN A 123 1.13 -13.52 32.60
CA ASN A 123 2.31 -13.26 31.78
C ASN A 123 2.37 -14.17 30.55
N THR A 124 2.01 -15.45 30.69
CA THR A 124 1.92 -16.37 29.54
C THR A 124 0.88 -15.87 28.53
N LEU A 125 -0.34 -15.58 29.01
CA LEU A 125 -1.43 -15.10 28.16
C LEU A 125 -1.10 -13.78 27.47
N TYR A 126 -0.49 -12.83 28.21
CA TYR A 126 -0.04 -11.55 27.66
C TYR A 126 1.02 -11.75 26.57
N SER A 127 1.96 -12.69 26.76
CA SER A 127 2.98 -13.00 25.75
C SER A 127 2.38 -13.61 24.48
N GLU A 128 1.36 -14.46 24.61
CA GLU A 128 0.63 -15.06 23.49
C GLU A 128 -0.18 -14.02 22.74
N TYR A 129 -0.94 -13.20 23.47
CA TYR A 129 -1.68 -12.07 22.90
C TYR A 129 -0.74 -11.13 22.13
N ARG A 130 0.41 -10.77 22.70
CA ARG A 130 1.40 -9.91 22.03
C ARG A 130 1.95 -10.53 20.75
N ARG A 131 2.18 -11.85 20.73
CA ARG A 131 2.61 -12.55 19.50
C ARG A 131 1.51 -12.51 18.44
N GLN A 132 0.27 -12.80 18.82
CA GLN A 132 -0.87 -12.77 17.92
C GLN A 132 -1.14 -11.38 17.35
N SER A 133 -1.04 -10.33 18.18
CA SER A 133 -1.24 -8.95 17.72
C SER A 133 -0.18 -8.51 16.71
N ILE A 134 1.08 -8.91 16.89
CA ILE A 134 2.16 -8.68 15.91
C ILE A 134 1.89 -9.43 14.60
N LEU A 135 1.50 -10.70 14.67
CA LEU A 135 1.18 -11.50 13.48
C LEU A 135 0.00 -10.90 12.71
N LEU A 136 -1.04 -10.45 13.41
CA LEU A 136 -2.21 -9.80 12.82
C LEU A 136 -1.84 -8.47 12.16
N LYS A 137 -0.98 -7.67 12.79
CA LYS A 137 -0.47 -6.42 12.19
C LYS A 137 0.31 -6.69 10.90
N ASN A 138 1.17 -7.71 10.89
CA ASN A 138 1.91 -8.10 9.70
C ASN A 138 0.97 -8.64 8.62
N SER A 139 -0.02 -9.47 8.98
CA SER A 139 -1.03 -9.97 8.05
C SER A 139 -1.80 -8.83 7.40
N LYS A 140 -2.27 -7.83 8.17
CA LYS A 140 -2.94 -6.64 7.64
C LYS A 140 -2.05 -5.87 6.67
N LYS A 141 -0.75 -5.75 6.96
CA LYS A 141 0.21 -5.12 6.05
C LYS A 141 0.32 -5.88 4.71
N TYR A 142 0.47 -7.20 4.75
CA TYR A 142 0.55 -8.01 3.53
C TYR A 142 -0.74 -7.97 2.70
N VAL A 143 -1.92 -7.94 3.34
CA VAL A 143 -3.20 -7.80 2.63
C VAL A 143 -3.25 -6.47 1.87
N ARG A 144 -2.84 -5.36 2.49
CA ARG A 144 -2.78 -4.05 1.81
C ARG A 144 -1.80 -4.04 0.64
N GLU A 145 -0.61 -4.59 0.82
CA GLU A 145 0.38 -4.72 -0.27
C GLU A 145 -0.17 -5.56 -1.43
N LEU A 146 -0.90 -6.64 -1.13
CA LEU A 146 -1.53 -7.48 -2.14
C LEU A 146 -2.66 -6.74 -2.88
N GLU A 147 -3.48 -5.96 -2.16
CA GLU A 147 -4.54 -5.14 -2.76
C GLU A 147 -3.96 -4.11 -3.75
N GLU A 148 -2.86 -3.44 -3.40
CA GLU A 148 -2.15 -2.50 -4.28
C GLU A 148 -1.63 -3.20 -5.55
N ILE A 149 -1.01 -4.39 -5.40
CA ILE A 149 -0.51 -5.18 -6.53
C ILE A 149 -1.66 -5.63 -7.42
N LEU A 150 -2.78 -6.09 -6.85
CA LEU A 150 -3.95 -6.52 -7.60
C LEU A 150 -4.57 -5.36 -8.37
N SER A 151 -4.67 -4.17 -7.77
CA SER A 151 -5.16 -2.97 -8.45
C SER A 151 -4.27 -2.58 -9.64
N ALA A 152 -2.95 -2.59 -9.46
CA ALA A 152 -2.00 -2.34 -10.55
C ALA A 152 -2.09 -3.40 -11.67
N PHE A 153 -2.31 -4.67 -11.31
CA PHE A 153 -2.48 -5.75 -12.27
C PHE A 153 -3.81 -5.63 -13.05
N GLU A 154 -4.91 -5.26 -12.39
CA GLU A 154 -6.20 -5.03 -13.02
C GLU A 154 -6.11 -3.90 -14.07
N SER A 155 -5.45 -2.78 -13.73
CA SER A 155 -5.21 -1.67 -14.66
C SER A 155 -4.51 -2.14 -15.93
N LYS A 156 -3.42 -2.92 -15.78
CA LYS A 156 -2.67 -3.47 -16.92
C LYS A 156 -3.51 -4.44 -17.76
N LEU A 157 -4.28 -5.33 -17.12
CA LEU A 157 -5.18 -6.23 -17.83
C LEU A 157 -6.23 -5.49 -18.65
N ARG A 158 -6.79 -4.41 -18.09
CA ARG A 158 -7.76 -3.55 -18.76
C ARG A 158 -7.18 -2.94 -20.04
N VAL A 159 -5.94 -2.45 -19.98
CA VAL A 159 -5.22 -1.93 -21.16
C VAL A 159 -5.02 -3.03 -22.21
N LEU A 160 -4.58 -4.23 -21.81
CA LEU A 160 -4.39 -5.36 -22.74
C LEU A 160 -5.70 -5.83 -23.40
N LEU A 161 -6.80 -5.88 -22.65
CA LEU A 161 -8.12 -6.23 -23.20
C LEU A 161 -8.58 -5.19 -24.22
N ARG A 162 -8.46 -3.90 -23.90
CA ARG A 162 -8.72 -2.82 -24.87
C ARG A 162 -7.86 -2.98 -26.11
N HIS A 163 -6.57 -3.26 -25.95
CA HIS A 163 -5.67 -3.46 -27.08
C HIS A 163 -6.13 -4.58 -28.03
N ASN A 164 -6.61 -5.70 -27.48
CA ASN A 164 -7.16 -6.80 -28.26
C ASN A 164 -8.42 -6.38 -29.02
N ASP A 165 -9.36 -5.72 -28.33
CA ASP A 165 -10.59 -5.21 -28.95
C ASP A 165 -10.30 -4.19 -30.05
N ASN A 166 -9.35 -3.27 -29.80
CA ASN A 166 -8.88 -2.28 -30.76
C ASN A 166 -8.29 -2.97 -31.99
N SER A 167 -7.45 -3.99 -31.80
CA SER A 167 -6.85 -4.76 -32.90
C SER A 167 -7.91 -5.44 -33.76
N ASN A 168 -8.94 -6.03 -33.13
CA ASN A 168 -10.08 -6.60 -33.85
C ASN A 168 -10.85 -5.55 -34.66
N ARG A 169 -11.06 -4.35 -34.11
CA ARG A 169 -11.68 -3.24 -34.85
C ARG A 169 -10.82 -2.78 -36.03
N LEU A 170 -9.51 -2.65 -35.84
CA LEU A 170 -8.58 -2.25 -36.91
C LEU A 170 -8.54 -3.28 -38.05
N ILE A 171 -8.56 -4.59 -37.75
CA ILE A 171 -8.64 -5.64 -38.78
C ILE A 171 -9.95 -5.55 -39.56
N ARG A 172 -11.08 -5.31 -38.88
CA ARG A 172 -12.37 -5.11 -39.56
C ARG A 172 -12.36 -3.88 -40.45
N SER A 173 -11.83 -2.75 -39.96
CA SER A 173 -11.67 -1.53 -40.74
C SER A 173 -10.76 -1.75 -41.95
N LEU A 174 -9.64 -2.43 -41.79
CA LEU A 174 -8.71 -2.79 -42.87
C LEU A 174 -9.43 -3.62 -43.94
N ASN A 175 -10.10 -4.70 -43.54
CA ASN A 175 -10.82 -5.58 -44.45
C ASN A 175 -11.93 -4.83 -45.19
N PHE A 176 -12.69 -4.00 -44.49
CA PHE A 176 -13.75 -3.19 -45.09
C PHE A 176 -13.18 -2.23 -46.16
N LEU A 177 -12.20 -1.41 -45.80
CA LEU A 177 -11.59 -0.42 -46.71
C LEU A 177 -10.91 -1.09 -47.91
N TYR A 178 -10.29 -2.26 -47.69
CA TYR A 178 -9.65 -3.02 -48.76
C TYR A 178 -10.66 -3.64 -49.72
N GLN A 179 -11.73 -4.26 -49.20
CA GLN A 179 -12.77 -4.89 -50.02
C GLN A 179 -13.58 -3.88 -50.83
N THR A 180 -13.88 -2.71 -50.26
CA THR A 180 -14.59 -1.64 -50.96
C THR A 180 -13.71 -0.86 -51.94
N LYS A 181 -12.39 -1.13 -51.97
CA LYS A 181 -11.40 -0.40 -52.77
C LYS A 181 -11.49 1.11 -52.54
N ASP A 182 -11.61 1.51 -51.29
CA ASP A 182 -11.77 2.91 -50.91
C ASP A 182 -10.59 3.75 -51.44
N ILE A 183 -10.89 4.86 -52.12
CA ILE A 183 -9.89 5.77 -52.70
C ILE A 183 -9.06 6.43 -51.58
N GLU A 184 -9.69 6.65 -50.42
CA GLU A 184 -9.09 7.25 -49.23
C GLU A 184 -8.62 6.19 -48.22
N PHE A 185 -8.27 4.99 -48.70
CA PHE A 185 -7.81 3.87 -47.86
C PHE A 185 -6.75 4.30 -46.85
N VAL A 186 -5.68 4.96 -47.29
CA VAL A 186 -4.53 5.36 -46.47
C VAL A 186 -4.93 6.34 -45.36
N PRO A 187 -5.49 7.54 -45.65
CA PRO A 187 -5.86 8.48 -44.60
C PRO A 187 -6.92 7.92 -43.64
N LYS A 188 -7.94 7.20 -44.14
CA LYS A 188 -8.94 6.57 -43.27
C LYS A 188 -8.35 5.51 -42.36
N MET A 189 -7.45 4.66 -42.87
CA MET A 189 -6.82 3.62 -42.06
C MET A 189 -5.90 4.23 -41.00
N LEU A 190 -5.10 5.24 -41.36
CA LEU A 190 -4.26 5.97 -40.40
C LEU A 190 -5.11 6.62 -39.32
N ARG A 191 -6.18 7.33 -39.68
CA ARG A 191 -7.11 7.93 -38.71
C ARG A 191 -7.71 6.90 -37.76
N ASN A 192 -8.10 5.73 -38.26
CA ASN A 192 -8.60 4.63 -37.42
C ASN A 192 -7.52 4.14 -36.46
N ILE A 193 -6.28 3.95 -36.92
CA ILE A 193 -5.15 3.54 -36.06
C ILE A 193 -4.91 4.58 -34.96
N LEU A 194 -4.88 5.87 -35.31
CA LEU A 194 -4.69 6.96 -34.35
C LEU A 194 -5.81 7.02 -33.31
N ALA A 195 -7.07 6.88 -33.74
CA ALA A 195 -8.22 6.89 -32.85
C ALA A 195 -8.16 5.75 -31.83
N GLU A 196 -7.73 4.55 -32.26
CA GLU A 196 -7.55 3.40 -31.37
C GLU A 196 -6.29 3.49 -30.52
N CYS A 197 -5.24 4.19 -30.97
CA CYS A 197 -4.02 4.38 -30.20
C CYS A 197 -4.27 5.22 -28.93
N VAL A 198 -5.13 6.24 -29.01
CA VAL A 198 -5.44 7.09 -27.85
C VAL A 198 -6.23 6.34 -26.78
N THR A 199 -7.04 5.35 -27.16
CA THR A 199 -7.95 4.64 -26.22
C THR A 199 -7.25 3.59 -25.36
N VAL A 200 -5.98 3.28 -25.65
CA VAL A 200 -5.22 2.20 -24.99
C VAL A 200 -4.11 2.73 -24.08
N LEU A 201 -4.02 4.05 -23.89
CA LEU A 201 -3.10 4.66 -22.93
C LEU A 201 -3.54 4.35 -21.49
N GLU A 202 -2.57 4.17 -20.60
CA GLU A 202 -2.81 3.77 -19.20
C GLU A 202 -3.36 4.91 -18.35
N LYS A 203 -2.88 6.14 -18.59
CA LYS A 203 -3.35 7.36 -17.92
C LYS A 203 -4.63 7.91 -18.57
N ASP A 204 -5.22 8.94 -17.96
CA ASP A 204 -6.43 9.58 -18.50
C ASP A 204 -6.22 9.96 -19.97
N GLN A 205 -7.25 9.83 -20.79
CA GLN A 205 -7.20 10.02 -22.24
C GLN A 205 -7.91 11.32 -22.65
N SER A 206 -8.61 11.95 -21.71
CA SER A 206 -9.46 13.13 -21.95
C SER A 206 -8.68 14.32 -22.48
N ASP A 207 -7.45 14.50 -21.97
CA ASP A 207 -6.54 15.60 -22.29
C ASP A 207 -5.51 15.25 -23.39
N LYS A 208 -5.64 14.05 -23.99
CA LYS A 208 -4.63 13.52 -24.93
C LYS A 208 -5.02 13.66 -26.38
N SER A 209 -4.05 14.10 -27.17
CA SER A 209 -4.15 14.24 -28.62
C SER A 209 -2.99 13.55 -29.34
N ILE A 210 -3.19 13.21 -30.61
CA ILE A 210 -2.21 12.47 -31.41
C ILE A 210 -2.09 13.07 -32.81
N SER A 211 -0.84 13.25 -33.26
CA SER A 211 -0.47 13.73 -34.59
C SER A 211 0.43 12.71 -35.28
N LEU A 212 0.15 12.45 -36.55
CA LEU A 212 1.01 11.67 -37.42
C LEU A 212 1.68 12.58 -38.45
N PHE A 213 3.01 12.62 -38.41
CA PHE A 213 3.85 13.34 -39.35
C PHE A 213 4.42 12.38 -40.39
N GLN A 214 4.44 12.80 -41.66
CA GLN A 214 5.11 12.11 -42.76
C GLN A 214 6.22 12.99 -43.32
N VAL A 215 7.34 12.38 -43.72
CA VAL A 215 8.38 13.09 -44.48
C VAL A 215 7.90 13.29 -45.92
N ARG A 216 7.79 14.54 -46.37
CA ARG A 216 7.59 14.94 -47.76
C ARG A 216 8.51 16.11 -48.10
N ASP A 217 9.23 16.03 -49.22
CA ASP A 217 10.15 17.07 -49.70
C ASP A 217 11.10 17.60 -48.59
N ASP A 218 11.74 16.67 -47.86
CA ASP A 218 12.65 16.94 -46.73
C ASP A 218 12.03 17.73 -45.55
N LYS A 219 10.70 17.69 -45.40
CA LYS A 219 9.98 18.28 -44.28
C LYS A 219 9.00 17.29 -43.67
N LEU A 220 8.81 17.37 -42.35
CA LEU A 220 7.73 16.68 -41.67
C LEU A 220 6.45 17.49 -41.80
N ILE A 221 5.41 16.88 -42.37
CA ILE A 221 4.08 17.47 -42.47
C ILE A 221 3.07 16.60 -41.73
N ILE A 222 2.10 17.23 -41.07
CA ILE A 222 0.98 16.51 -40.45
C ILE A 222 0.12 15.93 -41.58
N ILE A 223 -0.05 14.61 -41.57
CA ILE A 223 -0.92 13.90 -42.52
C ILE A 223 -2.24 13.47 -41.89
N GLU A 224 -2.26 13.19 -40.58
CA GLU A 224 -3.45 12.81 -39.84
C GLU A 224 -3.34 13.22 -38.37
N SER A 225 -4.48 13.45 -37.72
CA SER A 225 -4.53 13.75 -36.29
C SER A 225 -5.87 13.37 -35.66
N VAL A 226 -5.87 13.15 -34.34
CA VAL A 226 -7.08 12.90 -33.55
C VAL A 226 -7.04 13.72 -32.27
N ARG A 227 -8.19 14.34 -31.93
CA ARG A 227 -8.38 15.23 -30.75
C ARG A 227 -7.45 16.45 -30.72
N ILE A 228 -7.11 17.00 -31.88
CA ILE A 228 -6.34 18.23 -32.00
C ILE A 228 -7.26 19.40 -32.34
N ASN A 229 -7.06 20.54 -31.68
CA ASN A 229 -7.78 21.78 -31.98
C ASN A 229 -7.44 22.24 -33.43
N ALA A 230 -8.42 22.71 -34.18
CA ALA A 230 -8.28 23.12 -35.58
C ALA A 230 -7.17 24.18 -35.80
N GLU A 231 -6.93 25.04 -34.81
CA GLU A 231 -5.86 26.05 -34.82
C GLU A 231 -4.45 25.42 -34.77
N SER A 232 -4.30 24.28 -34.10
CA SER A 232 -3.05 23.51 -34.03
C SER A 232 -2.79 22.66 -35.29
N ILE A 233 -3.82 22.44 -36.13
CA ILE A 233 -3.73 21.71 -37.42
C ILE A 233 -3.18 22.62 -38.53
N VAL A 234 -3.08 23.93 -38.32
CA VAL A 234 -2.55 24.89 -39.30
C VAL A 234 -1.11 24.50 -39.67
N LYS A 235 -0.95 23.91 -40.88
CA LYS A 235 0.28 23.50 -41.58
C LYS A 235 1.60 23.71 -40.81
N ARG A 236 1.77 23.02 -39.69
CA ARG A 236 3.07 22.97 -39.00
C ARG A 236 3.95 22.03 -39.80
N THR A 237 5.00 22.60 -40.39
CA THR A 237 6.04 21.84 -41.08
C THR A 237 7.32 21.95 -40.28
N PHE A 238 7.96 20.81 -40.00
CA PHE A 238 9.20 20.77 -39.23
C PHE A 238 10.36 20.31 -40.11
N GLU A 239 11.48 21.02 -40.05
CA GLU A 239 12.75 20.55 -40.59
C GLU A 239 13.40 19.54 -39.62
N LYS A 240 14.40 18.79 -40.10
CA LYS A 240 15.12 17.83 -39.25
C LYS A 240 15.83 18.59 -38.11
N GLY A 241 15.66 18.13 -36.88
CA GLY A 241 16.15 18.82 -35.67
C GLY A 241 15.24 19.96 -35.17
N GLN A 242 14.23 20.39 -35.93
CA GLN A 242 13.34 21.50 -35.57
C GLN A 242 12.11 21.01 -34.79
N GLY A 243 11.85 21.67 -33.66
CA GLY A 243 10.75 21.31 -32.78
C GLY A 243 10.88 19.88 -32.23
N PHE A 244 9.92 19.44 -31.42
CA PHE A 244 9.96 18.09 -30.87
C PHE A 244 9.90 17.00 -31.95
N ALA A 245 9.05 17.16 -32.98
CA ALA A 245 8.92 16.18 -34.05
C ALA A 245 10.20 16.08 -34.91
N GLY A 246 10.81 17.22 -35.27
CA GLY A 246 12.07 17.22 -36.03
C GLY A 246 13.25 16.69 -35.20
N TYR A 247 13.27 16.94 -33.89
CA TYR A 247 14.25 16.35 -32.98
C TYR A 247 14.15 14.81 -32.93
N ILE A 248 12.93 14.24 -32.87
CA ILE A 248 12.75 12.78 -32.96
C ILE A 248 13.22 12.24 -34.31
N TRP A 249 13.04 13.00 -35.39
CA TRP A 249 13.56 12.65 -36.71
C TRP A 249 15.09 12.66 -36.75
N GLU A 250 15.74 13.60 -36.08
CA GLU A 250 17.20 13.62 -35.97
C GLU A 250 17.75 12.47 -35.13
N LYS A 251 17.15 12.23 -33.97
CA LYS A 251 17.61 11.23 -32.99
C LYS A 251 17.26 9.80 -33.37
N GLU A 252 16.18 9.62 -34.12
CA GLU A 252 15.58 8.34 -34.52
C GLU A 252 15.34 7.34 -33.37
N LYS A 253 15.05 7.85 -32.17
CA LYS A 253 14.69 7.07 -30.99
C LYS A 253 13.44 7.65 -30.35
N PRO A 254 12.57 6.81 -29.76
CA PRO A 254 11.42 7.29 -29.04
C PRO A 254 11.85 8.07 -27.79
N GLU A 255 11.06 9.08 -27.42
CA GLU A 255 11.30 9.89 -26.22
C GLU A 255 9.98 10.29 -25.57
N ILE A 256 9.98 10.29 -24.23
CA ILE A 256 8.91 10.83 -23.40
C ILE A 256 9.48 12.04 -22.67
N VAL A 257 8.79 13.16 -22.78
CA VAL A 257 9.04 14.37 -21.98
C VAL A 257 7.81 14.58 -21.13
N ASN A 258 7.91 14.24 -19.85
CA ASN A 258 6.77 14.31 -18.92
C ASN A 258 6.58 15.70 -18.31
N GLU A 259 7.60 16.54 -18.33
CA GLU A 259 7.54 17.92 -17.85
C GLU A 259 8.30 18.76 -18.88
N ILE A 260 7.62 19.73 -19.49
CA ILE A 260 8.19 20.58 -20.53
C ILE A 260 8.78 21.83 -19.88
N ASP A 261 10.09 22.00 -20.06
CA ASP A 261 10.79 23.21 -19.64
C ASP A 261 10.44 24.36 -20.60
N PRO A 262 9.96 25.53 -20.10
CA PRO A 262 9.72 26.71 -20.92
C PRO A 262 10.92 27.20 -21.72
N GLU A 263 12.15 26.89 -21.29
CA GLU A 263 13.38 27.29 -21.99
C GLU A 263 13.81 26.26 -23.05
N ASP A 264 13.11 25.12 -23.16
CA ASP A 264 13.44 24.09 -24.13
C ASP A 264 13.05 24.51 -25.56
N ASN A 265 14.08 24.78 -26.36
CA ASN A 265 13.95 25.20 -27.75
C ASN A 265 13.15 24.24 -28.64
N ARG A 266 12.98 22.97 -28.25
CA ARG A 266 12.13 22.00 -28.96
C ARG A 266 10.64 22.34 -28.88
N PHE A 267 10.25 23.17 -27.93
CA PHE A 267 8.88 23.57 -27.65
C PHE A 267 8.62 25.06 -27.86
N ASN A 268 9.66 25.85 -28.15
CA ASN A 268 9.60 27.30 -28.38
C ASN A 268 9.02 27.71 -29.75
N ASP A 269 8.26 26.82 -30.39
CA ASP A 269 7.83 26.97 -31.77
C ASP A 269 6.56 27.86 -31.90
N PHE A 270 6.81 29.11 -32.31
CA PHE A 270 5.99 29.91 -33.26
C PHE A 270 4.85 30.84 -32.79
N LYS A 271 4.83 31.42 -31.58
CA LYS A 271 3.90 32.54 -31.23
C LYS A 271 2.39 32.28 -31.51
N LEU A 272 2.01 31.05 -31.83
CA LEU A 272 0.64 30.62 -32.03
C LEU A 272 0.10 30.22 -30.65
N PRO A 273 -1.21 30.38 -30.38
CA PRO A 273 -1.82 29.81 -29.19
C PRO A 273 -1.74 28.29 -29.30
N ALA A 274 -0.62 27.72 -28.84
CA ALA A 274 -0.52 26.28 -28.66
C ALA A 274 -1.43 25.93 -27.48
N THR A 275 -2.29 24.94 -27.66
CA THR A 275 -2.87 24.21 -26.53
C THR A 275 -1.75 23.90 -25.53
N PRO A 276 -1.95 24.17 -24.22
CA PRO A 276 -0.93 23.92 -23.22
C PRO A 276 -0.46 22.47 -23.35
N ILE A 277 0.85 22.26 -23.50
CA ILE A 277 1.45 20.92 -23.56
C ILE A 277 2.17 20.76 -22.24
N GLY A 278 1.68 19.90 -21.36
CA GLY A 278 2.35 19.53 -20.11
C GLY A 278 3.32 18.38 -20.32
N SER A 279 2.98 17.46 -21.23
CA SER A 279 3.85 16.34 -21.60
C SER A 279 3.67 15.91 -23.05
N ILE A 280 4.72 15.29 -23.61
CA ILE A 280 4.73 14.81 -24.99
C ILE A 280 5.47 13.46 -25.10
N LEU A 281 5.03 12.64 -26.05
CA LEU A 281 5.67 11.39 -26.43
C LEU A 281 5.85 11.35 -27.93
N GLY A 282 7.06 11.10 -28.39
CA GLY A 282 7.42 10.98 -29.81
C GLY A 282 7.93 9.60 -30.14
N PHE A 283 7.47 9.03 -31.25
CA PHE A 283 7.91 7.74 -31.75
C PHE A 283 8.31 7.83 -33.24
N PRO A 284 9.55 7.44 -33.62
CA PRO A 284 9.99 7.49 -35.01
C PRO A 284 9.38 6.35 -35.83
N LEU A 285 8.95 6.65 -37.05
CA LEU A 285 8.41 5.68 -38.00
C LEU A 285 9.48 5.36 -39.04
N LYS A 286 10.16 4.22 -38.88
CA LYS A 286 11.25 3.81 -39.78
C LYS A 286 11.26 2.32 -40.06
N VAL A 287 11.73 1.95 -41.24
CA VAL A 287 11.91 0.55 -41.71
C VAL A 287 13.25 0.45 -42.42
N ASP A 288 14.12 -0.47 -42.03
CA ASP A 288 15.41 -0.76 -42.70
C ASP A 288 16.24 0.49 -43.06
N GLY A 289 16.30 1.45 -42.13
CA GLY A 289 17.03 2.72 -42.31
C GLY A 289 16.28 3.80 -43.09
N LEU A 290 15.13 3.48 -43.69
CA LEU A 290 14.23 4.46 -44.29
C LEU A 290 13.34 5.11 -43.22
N PHE A 291 13.51 6.42 -43.04
CA PHE A 291 12.66 7.22 -42.17
C PHE A 291 11.40 7.69 -42.92
N LEU A 292 10.21 7.33 -42.41
CA LEU A 292 8.92 7.65 -43.04
C LEU A 292 8.19 8.80 -42.35
N GLY A 293 8.44 9.02 -41.05
CA GLY A 293 7.67 10.00 -40.29
C GLY A 293 7.84 9.90 -38.77
N VAL A 294 7.01 10.64 -38.04
CA VAL A 294 6.99 10.66 -36.58
C VAL A 294 5.55 10.59 -36.09
N LEU A 295 5.29 9.77 -35.07
CA LEU A 295 4.04 9.78 -34.33
C LEU A 295 4.25 10.56 -33.03
N CYS A 296 3.43 11.58 -32.79
CA CYS A 296 3.50 12.41 -31.59
C CYS A 296 2.19 12.35 -30.81
N LEU A 297 2.26 12.08 -29.51
CA LEU A 297 1.14 12.18 -28.58
C LEU A 297 1.42 13.32 -27.60
N GLN A 298 0.40 14.13 -27.32
CA GLN A 298 0.50 15.28 -26.41
C GLN A 298 -0.55 15.15 -25.31
N SER A 299 -0.20 15.61 -24.11
CA SER A 299 -1.08 15.74 -22.95
C SER A 299 -1.05 17.18 -22.48
N GLU A 300 -2.19 17.71 -22.05
CA GLU A 300 -2.23 19.01 -21.37
C GLU A 300 -1.63 18.92 -19.96
N GLU A 301 -1.69 17.75 -19.34
CA GLU A 301 -1.10 17.50 -18.03
C GLU A 301 0.40 17.14 -18.08
N GLU A 302 1.13 17.59 -17.04
CA GLU A 302 2.44 17.05 -16.70
C GLU A 302 2.32 15.59 -16.28
N ASN A 303 3.39 14.83 -16.49
CA ASN A 303 3.42 13.39 -16.22
C ASN A 303 2.26 12.65 -16.89
N GLY A 304 1.84 13.06 -18.09
CA GLY A 304 0.73 12.44 -18.83
C GLY A 304 1.05 11.06 -19.38
N PHE A 305 2.32 10.67 -19.46
CA PHE A 305 2.76 9.39 -20.04
C PHE A 305 3.63 8.58 -19.09
N ASN A 306 3.70 7.27 -19.33
CA ASN A 306 4.60 6.36 -18.62
C ASN A 306 5.37 5.43 -19.59
N THR A 307 6.27 4.62 -19.06
CA THR A 307 7.08 3.69 -19.87
C THR A 307 6.28 2.55 -20.50
N ALA A 308 5.13 2.19 -19.93
CA ALA A 308 4.25 1.18 -20.51
C ALA A 308 3.52 1.72 -21.75
N ASP A 309 3.12 2.99 -21.75
CA ASP A 309 2.52 3.67 -22.90
C ASP A 309 3.44 3.61 -24.13
N LEU A 310 4.77 3.72 -23.95
CA LEU A 310 5.74 3.61 -25.04
C LEU A 310 5.64 2.26 -25.78
N ARG A 311 5.54 1.15 -25.03
CA ARG A 311 5.39 -0.19 -25.61
C ARG A 311 4.07 -0.33 -26.36
N THR A 312 3.01 0.25 -25.82
CA THR A 312 1.70 0.26 -26.46
C THR A 312 1.75 1.05 -27.76
N ILE A 313 2.33 2.24 -27.75
CA ILE A 313 2.44 3.14 -28.90
C ILE A 313 3.35 2.56 -29.98
N GLU A 314 4.39 1.81 -29.62
CA GLU A 314 5.26 1.11 -30.56
C GLU A 314 4.45 0.20 -31.51
N TYR A 315 3.43 -0.50 -31.01
CA TYR A 315 2.55 -1.33 -31.84
C TYR A 315 1.80 -0.50 -32.89
N TYR A 316 1.12 0.58 -32.48
CA TYR A 316 0.36 1.42 -33.40
C TYR A 316 1.27 2.19 -34.36
N SER A 317 2.45 2.60 -33.89
CA SER A 317 3.49 3.21 -34.72
C SER A 317 3.92 2.28 -35.84
N ARG A 318 4.11 0.98 -35.55
CA ARG A 318 4.41 -0.03 -36.57
C ARG A 318 3.27 -0.20 -37.58
N LEU A 319 2.02 -0.17 -37.15
CA LEU A 319 0.87 -0.20 -38.06
C LEU A 319 0.84 1.03 -38.98
N CYS A 320 1.03 2.23 -38.45
CA CYS A 320 1.16 3.45 -39.24
C CYS A 320 2.31 3.33 -40.25
N THR A 321 3.47 2.85 -39.80
CA THR A 321 4.66 2.63 -40.63
C THR A 321 4.34 1.70 -41.81
N MET A 322 3.63 0.60 -41.57
CA MET A 322 3.23 -0.34 -42.61
C MET A 322 2.29 0.30 -43.65
N VAL A 323 1.30 1.07 -43.20
CA VAL A 323 0.35 1.76 -44.09
C VAL A 323 1.06 2.84 -44.93
N LEU A 324 2.00 3.59 -44.34
CA LEU A 324 2.80 4.59 -45.06
C LEU A 324 3.77 3.95 -46.06
N LEU A 325 4.36 2.81 -45.70
CA LEU A 325 5.22 2.07 -46.62
C LEU A 325 4.43 1.54 -47.82
N TYR A 326 3.23 1.00 -47.58
CA TYR A 326 2.32 0.56 -48.64
C TYR A 326 1.96 1.71 -49.60
N ASP A 327 1.65 2.89 -49.07
CA ASP A 327 1.37 4.08 -49.88
C ASP A 327 2.57 4.48 -50.75
N LYS A 328 3.77 4.49 -50.15
CA LYS A 328 5.02 4.80 -50.86
C LYS A 328 5.31 3.81 -51.99
N MET A 329 5.18 2.51 -51.73
CA MET A 329 5.38 1.45 -52.75
C MET A 329 4.39 1.56 -53.90
N LYS A 330 3.12 1.87 -53.61
CA LYS A 330 2.09 2.07 -54.64
C LYS A 330 2.41 3.29 -55.52
N TYR A 331 2.90 4.37 -54.91
CA TYR A 331 3.28 5.58 -55.63
C TYR A 331 4.50 5.37 -56.54
N GLU A 332 5.53 4.66 -56.06
CA GLU A 332 6.74 4.35 -56.84
C GLU A 332 6.44 3.38 -58.00
N GLY A 333 5.62 2.35 -57.76
CA GLY A 333 5.19 1.41 -58.82
C GLY A 333 4.35 2.05 -59.92
N HIS A 334 3.71 3.21 -59.67
CA HIS A 334 3.05 4.00 -60.72
C HIS A 334 4.03 4.87 -61.54
N LYS A 335 5.22 5.19 -61.02
CA LYS A 335 6.25 5.93 -61.75
C LYS A 335 7.10 5.07 -62.67
N GLU A 336 7.29 3.79 -62.35
CA GLU A 336 8.06 2.86 -63.21
C GLU A 336 7.24 2.28 -64.38
N GLY A 337 5.91 2.40 -64.31
CA GLY A 337 4.97 1.92 -65.35
C GLY A 337 4.44 2.99 -66.31
N ALA A 338 4.93 4.23 -66.22
CA ALA A 338 4.61 5.36 -67.09
C ALA A 338 5.89 5.85 -67.78
#